data_AF-F3CFA0-F1
#
_entry.id   AF-F3CFA0-F1
#
_cell.length_a   1.000
_cell.length_b   1.000
_cell.length_c   1.000
_cell.angle_alpha   90.00
_cell.angle_beta   90.00
_cell.angle_gamma   90.00
#
_symmetry.space_group_name_H-M   'P 1'
#
loop_
_entity.id
_entity.type
_entity.pdbx_description
1 polymer ?
#
loop_
_entity_poly.entity_id
_entity_poly.type
_entity_poly.pdbx_seq_one_letter_code
_entity_poly.pdbx_strand_id
1 'polypeptide(L)'
;MKDCLVKGGELVMETLVVPGDVHQVLVPEDRYAQMRNVWFLPSVPALELWMRRAGFTDVRCVDVSHTTIEEQRSTEWMRFQSLSDYLDPADHSKTVEGLPAPMRAVIVGRKP
;
A
#
# COMPACT_ATOMS: atom_id res chain seq x y z
N MET A 1 2.05 -7.25 15.30
CA MET A 1 1.62 -5.84 15.53
C MET A 1 0.67 -5.71 16.71
N LYS A 2 -0.49 -6.39 16.72
CA LYS A 2 -1.46 -6.30 17.83
C LYS A 2 -0.85 -6.63 19.21
N ASP A 3 0.08 -7.58 19.28
CA ASP A 3 0.73 -7.96 20.54
C ASP A 3 1.70 -6.91 21.08
N CYS A 4 2.13 -5.97 20.23
CA CYS A 4 2.98 -4.84 20.63
C CYS A 4 2.19 -3.70 21.29
N LEU A 5 0.85 -3.74 21.24
CA LEU A 5 -0.02 -2.68 21.76
C LEU A 5 -0.61 -3.07 23.13
N VAL A 6 -0.79 -2.09 24.01
CA VAL A 6 -1.65 -2.22 25.19
C VAL A 6 -3.12 -2.23 24.81
N LYS A 7 -3.99 -2.68 25.72
CA LYS A 7 -5.45 -2.56 25.57
C LYS A 7 -5.85 -1.09 25.35
N GLY A 8 -6.70 -0.82 24.37
CA GLY A 8 -7.08 0.53 23.95
C GLY A 8 -6.05 1.26 23.07
N GLY A 9 -4.90 0.64 22.78
CA GLY A 9 -3.87 1.19 21.91
C GLY A 9 -4.32 1.30 20.45
N GLU A 10 -3.72 2.23 19.71
CA GLU A 10 -4.06 2.51 18.31
C GLU A 10 -2.96 1.99 17.38
N LEU A 11 -3.37 1.26 16.34
CA LEU A 11 -2.53 0.88 15.21
C LEU A 11 -2.72 1.93 14.12
N VAL A 12 -1.61 2.42 13.58
CA VAL A 12 -1.56 3.13 12.30
C VAL A 12 -0.89 2.19 11.31
N MET A 13 -1.64 1.71 10.32
CA MET A 13 -1.18 0.83 9.26
C MET A 13 -1.11 1.63 7.96
N GLU A 14 0.03 1.59 7.28
CA GLU A 14 0.20 2.17 5.96
C GLU A 14 0.87 1.13 5.05
N THR A 15 0.30 0.93 3.86
CA THR A 15 0.83 -0.04 2.90
C THR A 15 0.31 0.22 1.48
N LEU A 16 0.90 -0.49 0.51
CA LEU A 16 0.45 -0.49 -0.88
C LEU A 16 -0.91 -1.19 -1.04
N VAL A 17 -1.79 -0.58 -1.82
CA VAL A 17 -3.15 -1.07 -2.10
C VAL A 17 -3.48 -0.97 -3.58
N VAL A 18 -4.56 -1.66 -3.98
CA VAL A 18 -5.14 -1.56 -5.33
C VAL A 18 -6.60 -1.12 -5.29
N PRO A 19 -7.15 -0.55 -6.38
CA PRO A 19 -8.59 -0.32 -6.48
C PRO A 19 -9.36 -1.64 -6.44
N GLY A 20 -10.52 -1.67 -5.77
CA GLY A 20 -11.40 -2.84 -5.77
C GLY A 20 -12.29 -2.95 -4.53
N ASP A 21 -13.13 -3.99 -4.54
CA ASP A 21 -13.98 -4.35 -3.41
C ASP A 21 -13.24 -5.24 -2.40
N VAL A 22 -13.97 -5.77 -1.41
CA VAL A 22 -13.44 -6.59 -0.31
C VAL A 22 -12.76 -7.90 -0.72
N HIS A 23 -12.95 -8.36 -1.95
CA HIS A 23 -12.36 -9.59 -2.48
C HIS A 23 -11.09 -9.34 -3.33
N GLN A 24 -10.76 -8.07 -3.59
CA GLN A 24 -9.70 -7.73 -4.53
C GLN A 24 -8.36 -7.64 -3.83
N VAL A 25 -7.44 -8.51 -4.25
CA VAL A 25 -6.07 -8.60 -3.75
C VAL A 25 -5.16 -8.93 -4.93
N LEU A 26 -4.19 -8.06 -5.19
CA LEU A 26 -3.15 -8.32 -6.18
C LEU A 26 -1.97 -9.02 -5.50
N VAL A 27 -1.47 -10.09 -6.14
CA VAL A 27 -0.18 -10.70 -5.84
C VAL A 27 0.61 -10.71 -7.15
N PRO A 28 1.70 -9.93 -7.27
CA PRO A 28 2.48 -9.88 -8.50
C PRO A 28 3.18 -11.22 -8.76
N GLU A 29 3.35 -11.58 -10.03
CA GLU A 29 3.98 -12.84 -10.43
C GLU A 29 5.48 -12.88 -10.11
N ASP A 30 6.18 -11.76 -10.28
CA ASP A 30 7.62 -11.60 -9.95
C ASP A 30 7.89 -10.24 -9.29
N ARG A 31 7.72 -9.16 -10.07
CA ARG A 31 8.03 -7.79 -9.63
C ARG A 31 6.81 -6.90 -9.64
N TYR A 32 6.86 -5.89 -8.78
CA TYR A 32 5.93 -4.77 -8.75
C TYR A 32 6.71 -3.48 -8.58
N ALA A 33 6.64 -2.58 -9.57
CA ALA A 33 7.43 -1.35 -9.59
C ALA A 33 8.93 -1.64 -9.31
N GLN A 34 9.47 -2.64 -10.01
CA GLN A 34 10.82 -3.21 -9.88
C GLN A 34 11.16 -3.87 -8.53
N MET A 35 10.33 -3.75 -7.50
CA MET A 35 10.57 -4.37 -6.20
C MET A 35 10.41 -5.90 -6.28
N ARG A 36 11.35 -6.62 -5.65
CA ARG A 36 11.27 -8.07 -5.42
C ARG A 36 10.54 -8.35 -4.11
N ASN A 37 10.08 -9.58 -3.91
CA ASN A 37 9.46 -10.06 -2.66
C ASN A 37 8.23 -9.23 -2.27
N VAL A 38 7.48 -8.76 -3.26
CA VAL A 38 6.18 -8.11 -3.06
C VAL A 38 5.11 -9.21 -3.01
N TRP A 39 4.30 -9.20 -1.96
CA TRP A 39 3.31 -10.25 -1.71
C TRP A 39 1.90 -9.72 -1.92
N PHE A 40 1.22 -9.32 -0.86
CA PHE A 40 -0.20 -8.94 -0.93
C PHE A 40 -0.36 -7.43 -1.07
N LEU A 41 -1.02 -7.02 -2.14
CA LEU A 41 -1.53 -5.67 -2.35
C LEU A 41 -3.06 -5.74 -2.29
N PRO A 42 -3.66 -5.67 -1.09
CA PRO A 42 -5.11 -5.72 -0.93
C PRO A 42 -5.76 -4.41 -1.40
N SER A 43 -7.06 -4.47 -1.72
CA SER A 43 -7.87 -3.26 -1.72
C SER A 43 -8.05 -2.72 -0.30
N VAL A 44 -8.45 -1.44 -0.19
CA VAL A 44 -8.76 -0.84 1.12
C VAL A 44 -9.84 -1.65 1.86
N PRO A 45 -10.99 -2.01 1.26
CA PRO A 45 -11.99 -2.83 1.95
C PRO A 45 -11.46 -4.21 2.39
N ALA A 46 -10.59 -4.84 1.59
CA ALA A 46 -9.98 -6.12 1.93
C ALA A 46 -9.04 -5.99 3.14
N LEU A 47 -8.20 -4.95 3.17
CA LEU A 47 -7.28 -4.70 4.28
C LEU A 47 -8.03 -4.36 5.58
N GLU A 48 -9.10 -3.55 5.50
CA GLU A 48 -9.95 -3.29 6.67
C GLU A 48 -10.59 -4.58 7.21
N LEU A 49 -11.06 -5.47 6.32
CA LEU A 49 -11.59 -6.77 6.72
C LEU A 49 -10.51 -7.62 7.42
N TRP A 50 -9.28 -7.62 6.90
CA TRP A 50 -8.16 -8.34 7.51
C TRP A 50 -7.82 -7.79 8.90
N MET A 51 -7.80 -6.47 9.08
CA MET A 51 -7.60 -5.84 10.38
C MET A 51 -8.71 -6.23 11.37
N ARG A 52 -9.97 -6.22 10.94
CA ARG A 52 -11.10 -6.71 11.77
C ARG A 52 -10.94 -8.19 12.12
N ARG A 53 -10.53 -9.04 11.18
CA ARG A 53 -10.25 -10.47 11.41
C ARG A 53 -9.06 -10.71 12.34
N ALA A 54 -8.04 -9.86 12.31
CA ALA A 54 -6.94 -9.84 13.29
C ALA A 54 -7.38 -9.33 14.69
N GLY A 55 -8.64 -8.88 14.80
CA GLY A 55 -9.28 -8.48 16.04
C GLY A 55 -8.96 -7.04 16.46
N PHE A 56 -8.80 -6.13 15.49
CA PHE A 56 -8.90 -4.68 15.71
C PHE A 56 -10.36 -4.23 15.60
N THR A 57 -10.72 -3.19 16.35
CA THR A 57 -12.00 -2.48 16.29
C THR A 57 -11.81 -1.07 15.75
N ASP A 58 -12.90 -0.35 15.47
CA ASP A 58 -12.88 1.03 14.96
C ASP A 58 -11.99 1.23 13.72
N VAL A 59 -11.92 0.18 12.89
CA VAL A 59 -11.08 0.14 11.69
C VAL A 59 -11.67 1.08 10.64
N ARG A 60 -10.86 2.04 10.18
CA ARG A 60 -11.26 3.00 9.15
C ARG A 60 -10.05 3.49 8.36
N CYS A 61 -10.20 3.60 7.06
CA CYS A 61 -9.25 4.31 6.21
C CYS A 61 -9.34 5.83 6.44
N VAL A 62 -8.18 6.47 6.64
CA VAL A 62 -8.08 7.92 6.89
C VAL A 62 -7.41 8.67 5.75
N ASP A 63 -6.63 7.99 4.91
CA ASP A 63 -6.05 8.55 3.69
C ASP A 63 -5.88 7.46 2.63
N VAL A 64 -6.10 7.82 1.36
CA VAL A 64 -5.71 7.02 0.20
C VAL A 64 -5.18 7.98 -0.86
N SER A 65 -3.97 7.72 -1.34
CA SER A 65 -3.31 8.56 -2.33
C SER A 65 -2.45 7.73 -3.27
N HIS A 66 -2.45 8.11 -4.55
CA HIS A 66 -1.44 7.63 -5.49
C HIS A 66 -0.11 8.29 -5.15
N THR A 67 0.96 7.50 -5.07
CA THR A 67 2.30 8.04 -4.89
C THR A 67 2.69 8.79 -6.16
N THR A 68 3.07 10.05 -6.02
CA THR A 68 3.42 10.89 -7.18
C THR A 68 4.93 11.01 -7.34
N ILE A 69 5.38 11.38 -8.54
CA ILE A 69 6.82 11.57 -8.80
C ILE A 69 7.37 12.79 -8.05
N GLU A 70 6.52 13.74 -7.67
CA GLU A 70 6.90 14.88 -6.82
C GLU A 70 7.17 14.43 -5.38
N GLU A 71 6.43 13.43 -4.89
CA GLU A 71 6.66 12.82 -3.59
C GLU A 71 7.90 11.92 -3.61
N GLN A 72 7.98 11.00 -4.59
CA GLN A 72 9.05 10.02 -4.71
C GLN A 72 9.87 10.23 -6.00
N ARG A 73 11.04 10.85 -5.85
CA ARG A 73 12.00 11.07 -6.94
C ARG A 73 13.44 10.90 -6.49
N SER A 74 14.33 10.74 -7.47
CA SER A 74 15.77 10.85 -7.27
C SER A 74 16.15 12.29 -6.90
N THR A 75 17.19 12.43 -6.10
CA THR A 75 17.73 13.72 -5.65
C THR A 75 19.27 13.63 -5.60
N GLU A 76 19.96 14.73 -5.28
CA GLU A 76 21.42 14.71 -5.09
C GLU A 76 21.87 13.71 -4.01
N TRP A 77 20.99 13.40 -3.06
CA TRP A 77 21.20 12.47 -1.95
C TRP A 77 20.76 11.04 -2.25
N MET A 78 19.78 10.86 -3.15
CA MET A 78 19.25 9.56 -3.57
C MET A 78 19.38 9.42 -5.09
N ARG A 79 20.52 8.91 -5.55
CA ARG A 79 20.94 8.94 -6.97
C ARG A 79 20.56 7.69 -7.77
N PHE A 80 19.89 6.73 -7.14
CA PHE A 80 19.43 5.51 -7.80
C PHE A 80 18.08 5.76 -8.49
N GLN A 81 17.59 4.74 -9.20
CA GLN A 81 16.27 4.76 -9.82
C GLN A 81 15.18 5.03 -8.77
N SER A 82 14.14 5.74 -9.18
CA SER A 82 13.00 6.13 -8.34
C SER A 82 11.68 5.90 -9.07
N LEU A 83 10.58 6.43 -8.53
CA LEU A 83 9.23 6.11 -9.01
C LEU A 83 9.05 6.31 -10.51
N SER A 84 9.58 7.41 -11.08
CA SER A 84 9.49 7.67 -12.52
C SER A 84 10.11 6.58 -13.39
N ASP A 85 11.14 5.88 -12.90
CA ASP A 85 11.79 4.77 -13.60
C ASP A 85 10.99 3.46 -13.51
N TYR A 86 10.00 3.41 -12.61
CA TYR A 86 9.21 2.21 -12.29
C TYR A 86 7.78 2.30 -12.81
N LEU A 87 7.38 3.42 -13.39
CA LEU A 87 6.10 3.63 -14.07
C LEU A 87 6.22 3.40 -15.56
N ASP A 88 5.12 2.99 -16.20
CA ASP A 88 5.06 2.90 -17.66
C ASP A 88 5.23 4.32 -18.25
N PRO A 89 6.25 4.56 -19.12
CA PRO A 89 6.55 5.88 -19.66
C PRO A 89 5.45 6.44 -20.58
N ALA A 90 4.53 5.60 -21.05
CA ALA A 90 3.37 6.01 -21.85
C ALA A 90 2.11 6.19 -21.00
N ASP A 91 2.05 5.61 -19.79
CA ASP A 91 0.88 5.63 -18.92
C ASP A 91 1.27 5.51 -17.43
N HIS A 92 1.47 6.65 -16.76
CA HIS A 92 1.84 6.71 -15.34
C HIS A 92 0.79 6.13 -14.38
N SER A 93 -0.40 5.73 -14.85
CA SER A 93 -1.35 4.95 -14.03
C SER A 93 -0.93 3.48 -13.85
N LYS A 94 0.13 3.04 -14.55
CA LYS A 94 0.67 1.69 -14.48
C LYS A 94 2.15 1.66 -14.12
N THR A 95 2.59 0.54 -13.53
CA THR A 95 4.01 0.20 -13.39
C THR A 95 4.59 -0.25 -14.73
N VAL A 96 5.92 -0.31 -14.84
CA VAL A 96 6.62 -0.85 -16.03
C VAL A 96 6.27 -2.32 -16.32
N GLU A 97 5.76 -3.06 -15.33
CA GLU A 97 5.25 -4.42 -15.49
C GLU A 97 3.77 -4.47 -15.98
N GLY A 98 3.13 -3.31 -16.18
CA GLY A 98 1.73 -3.21 -16.61
C GLY A 98 0.70 -3.35 -15.49
N LEU A 99 1.12 -3.34 -14.22
CA LEU A 99 0.25 -3.43 -13.05
C LEU A 99 -0.23 -2.04 -12.61
N PRO A 100 -1.29 -1.90 -11.79
CA PRO A 100 -1.70 -0.59 -11.27
C PRO A 100 -0.56 0.12 -10.54
N ALA A 101 -0.34 1.40 -10.84
CA ALA A 101 0.69 2.22 -10.22
C ALA A 101 0.53 2.29 -8.68
N PRO A 102 1.63 2.54 -7.93
CA PRO A 102 1.61 2.57 -6.48
C PRO A 102 0.55 3.51 -5.91
N MET A 103 -0.36 2.92 -5.13
CA MET A 103 -1.35 3.63 -4.32
C MET A 103 -1.16 3.18 -2.88
N ARG A 104 -1.17 4.14 -1.96
CA ARG A 104 -0.94 3.91 -0.53
C ARG A 104 -2.20 4.25 0.25
N ALA A 105 -2.50 3.45 1.25
CA ALA A 105 -3.62 3.71 2.15
C ALA A 105 -3.14 3.74 3.59
N VAL A 106 -3.62 4.73 4.34
CA VAL A 106 -3.44 4.80 5.79
C VAL A 106 -4.75 4.35 6.45
N ILE A 107 -4.68 3.29 7.26
CA ILE A 107 -5.81 2.73 8.00
C ILE A 107 -5.47 2.72 9.48
N VAL A 108 -6.40 3.24 10.29
CA VAL A 108 -6.29 3.20 11.74
C VAL A 108 -7.22 2.15 12.32
N GLY A 109 -6.85 1.57 13.46
CA GLY A 109 -7.69 0.62 14.20
C GLY A 109 -7.25 0.50 15.65
N ARG A 110 -8.16 0.09 16.54
CA ARG A 110 -7.92 0.01 17.98
C ARG A 110 -7.80 -1.43 18.46
N LYS A 111 -6.86 -1.68 19.37
CA LYS A 111 -6.79 -2.94 20.11
C LYS A 111 -7.87 -2.89 21.20
N PRO A 112 -8.88 -3.77 21.16
CA PRO A 112 -9.95 -3.78 22.15
C PRO A 112 -9.44 -4.18 23.54
#